data_AF-A0A191HSP1-F1
#
_entry.id   AF-A0A191HSP1-F1
#
_cell.length_a   1.000
_cell.length_b   1.000
_cell.length_c   1.000
_cell.angle_alpha   90.00
_cell.angle_beta   90.00
_cell.angle_gamma   90.00
#
_symmetry.space_group_name_H-M   'P 1'
#
loop_
_entity.id
_entity.type
_entity.pdbx_description
1 polymer ?
#
loop_
_entity_poly.entity_id
_entity_poly.type
_entity_poly.pdbx_seq_one_letter_code
_entity_poly.pdbx_strand_id
1 'polypeptide(L)'
;MRRKSDLKVKLKYGLIPLYILFILIGVELLARLNPLEGIIAMIINPFAFLVNLLIISLCFIFLLILFNNKYIGSSILLIVSIILGVAAKIKYDFRGTGSSPSDFLIIGEGAHMANALSTEFLIKTGTIVAVLIIIAIFLMRKMMVPKLTILQRISSLGVTIVFCIPLYFFYTSRYYY
;
A
#
# COMPACT_ATOMS: atom_id res chain seq x y z
N MET A 1 -36.95 5.73 12.61
CA MET A 1 -35.59 6.12 13.05
C MET A 1 -34.48 5.07 12.80
N ARG A 2 -34.75 3.75 12.68
CA ARG A 2 -33.72 2.70 12.45
C ARG A 2 -32.90 2.80 11.13
N ARG A 3 -33.47 3.27 10.01
CA ARG A 3 -32.72 3.31 8.72
C ARG A 3 -31.49 4.23 8.71
N LYS A 4 -31.47 5.31 9.50
CA LYS A 4 -30.34 6.26 9.54
C LYS A 4 -29.11 5.71 10.29
N SER A 5 -29.29 4.78 11.24
CA SER A 5 -28.17 4.16 11.97
C SER A 5 -27.43 3.15 11.08
N ASP A 6 -28.17 2.33 10.32
CA ASP A 6 -27.58 1.27 9.51
C ASP A 6 -26.77 1.82 8.34
N LEU A 7 -27.23 2.91 7.73
CA LEU A 7 -26.50 3.60 6.66
C LEU A 7 -25.15 4.14 7.16
N LYS A 8 -25.13 4.75 8.35
CA LYS A 8 -23.89 5.27 8.97
C LYS A 8 -22.89 4.15 9.27
N VAL A 9 -23.35 2.98 9.67
CA VAL A 9 -22.49 1.82 9.94
C VAL A 9 -21.92 1.25 8.64
N LYS A 10 -22.75 1.07 7.60
CA LYS A 10 -22.29 0.62 6.27
C LYS A 10 -21.27 1.57 5.65
N LEU A 11 -21.48 2.89 5.76
CA LEU A 11 -20.53 3.92 5.33
C LEU A 11 -19.16 3.77 6.01
N LYS A 12 -19.12 3.48 7.31
CA LYS A 12 -17.84 3.33 8.05
C LYS A 12 -17.06 2.08 7.68
N TYR A 13 -17.73 0.98 7.30
CA TYR A 13 -17.08 -0.20 6.74
C TYR A 13 -16.66 0.01 5.28
N GLY A 14 -17.44 0.77 4.51
CA GLY A 14 -17.09 1.18 3.14
C GLY A 14 -15.84 2.05 3.04
N LEU A 15 -15.33 2.59 4.15
CA LEU A 15 -14.06 3.31 4.18
C LEU A 15 -12.83 2.40 4.13
N ILE A 16 -12.97 1.10 4.41
CA ILE A 16 -11.87 0.13 4.30
C ILE A 16 -11.36 0.02 2.85
N PRO A 17 -12.19 -0.33 1.85
CA PRO A 17 -11.72 -0.41 0.47
C PRO A 17 -11.24 0.95 -0.06
N LEU A 18 -11.85 2.06 0.39
CA LEU A 18 -11.40 3.40 0.04
C LEU A 18 -9.99 3.69 0.59
N TYR A 19 -9.70 3.27 1.83
CA TYR A 19 -8.38 3.42 2.42
C TYR A 19 -7.32 2.62 1.65
N ILE A 20 -7.61 1.36 1.31
CA ILE A 20 -6.71 0.52 0.51
C ILE A 20 -6.43 1.17 -0.85
N LEU A 21 -7.47 1.60 -1.55
CA LEU A 21 -7.35 2.26 -2.85
C LEU A 21 -6.56 3.57 -2.75
N PHE A 22 -6.79 4.34 -1.69
CA PHE A 22 -6.04 5.55 -1.40
C PHE A 22 -4.54 5.28 -1.18
N ILE A 23 -4.20 4.24 -0.43
CA ILE A 23 -2.81 3.83 -0.21
C ILE A 23 -2.15 3.43 -1.53
N LEU A 24 -2.84 2.64 -2.36
CA LEU A 24 -2.34 2.22 -3.67
C LEU A 24 -2.08 3.43 -4.59
N ILE A 25 -3.02 4.36 -4.66
CA ILE A 25 -2.82 5.62 -5.39
C ILE A 25 -1.62 6.36 -4.83
N GLY A 26 -1.47 6.45 -3.51
CA GLY A 26 -0.34 7.11 -2.87
C GLY A 26 1.02 6.52 -3.27
N VAL A 27 1.12 5.20 -3.39
CA VAL A 27 2.33 4.53 -3.89
C VAL A 27 2.65 4.96 -5.32
N GLU A 28 1.67 4.94 -6.22
CA GLU A 28 1.85 5.33 -7.63
C GLU A 28 2.20 6.83 -7.78
N LEU A 29 1.59 7.68 -6.95
CA LEU A 29 1.90 9.12 -6.90
C LEU A 29 3.35 9.35 -6.46
N LEU A 30 3.80 8.64 -5.43
CA LEU A 30 5.18 8.74 -4.94
C LEU A 30 6.18 8.18 -5.96
N ALA A 31 5.85 7.06 -6.62
CA ALA A 31 6.70 6.42 -7.61
C ALA A 31 6.96 7.28 -8.85
N ARG A 32 6.09 8.26 -9.14
CA ARG A 32 6.18 9.11 -10.35
C ARG A 32 6.41 10.59 -10.03
N LEU A 33 6.06 11.04 -8.83
CA LEU A 33 6.04 12.45 -8.40
C LEU A 33 5.19 13.38 -9.29
N ASN A 34 4.33 12.79 -10.13
CA ASN A 34 3.37 13.48 -11.00
C ASN A 34 2.02 12.77 -10.91
N PRO A 35 0.96 13.44 -10.40
CA PRO A 35 -0.34 12.82 -10.23
C PRO A 35 -1.00 12.32 -11.51
N LEU A 36 -0.80 13.05 -12.61
CA LEU A 36 -1.40 12.70 -13.89
C LEU A 36 -0.77 11.44 -14.47
N GLU A 37 0.56 11.32 -14.40
CA GLU A 37 1.27 10.11 -14.83
C GLU A 37 0.93 8.90 -13.97
N GLY A 38 0.72 9.09 -12.66
CA GLY A 38 0.21 8.04 -11.75
C GLY A 38 -1.12 7.48 -12.24
N ILE A 39 -2.09 8.35 -12.51
CA ILE A 39 -3.41 7.93 -12.99
C ILE A 39 -3.31 7.23 -14.34
N ILE A 40 -2.55 7.79 -15.28
CA ILE A 40 -2.34 7.21 -16.61
C ILE A 40 -1.74 5.80 -16.49
N ALA A 41 -0.75 5.60 -15.62
CA ALA A 41 -0.11 4.31 -15.45
C ALA A 41 -1.08 3.22 -14.93
N MET A 42 -1.97 3.59 -14.01
CA MET A 42 -3.02 2.69 -13.50
C MET A 42 -4.00 2.29 -14.61
N ILE A 43 -4.30 3.20 -15.53
CA ILE A 43 -5.19 2.94 -16.67
C ILE A 43 -4.50 2.08 -17.74
N ILE A 44 -3.24 2.35 -18.06
CA ILE A 44 -2.47 1.61 -19.07
C ILE A 44 -2.19 0.17 -18.60
N ASN A 45 -1.96 -0.03 -17.30
CA ASN A 45 -1.62 -1.34 -16.73
C ASN A 45 -2.67 -1.83 -15.72
N PRO A 46 -3.91 -2.09 -16.16
CA PRO A 46 -5.02 -2.40 -15.25
C PRO A 46 -4.80 -3.72 -14.49
N PHE A 47 -4.14 -4.70 -15.11
CA PHE A 47 -3.80 -5.96 -14.46
C PHE A 47 -2.78 -5.79 -13.33
N ALA A 48 -1.72 -5.00 -13.55
CA ALA A 48 -0.73 -4.70 -12.52
C ALA A 48 -1.37 -3.93 -11.36
N PHE A 49 -2.25 -2.97 -11.67
CA PHE A 49 -3.03 -2.25 -10.67
C PHE A 49 -3.93 -3.19 -9.84
N LEU A 50 -4.65 -4.12 -10.47
CA LEU A 50 -5.50 -5.10 -9.78
C LEU A 50 -4.68 -6.04 -8.89
N VAL A 51 -3.52 -6.50 -9.35
CA VAL A 51 -2.61 -7.34 -8.55
C VAL A 51 -2.10 -6.56 -7.34
N ASN A 52 -1.65 -5.32 -7.52
CA ASN A 52 -1.20 -4.47 -6.41
C ASN A 52 -2.34 -4.19 -5.42
N LEU A 53 -3.56 -3.94 -5.91
CA LEU A 53 -4.75 -3.77 -5.06
C LEU A 53 -5.01 -5.02 -4.21
N LEU A 54 -4.91 -6.21 -4.80
CA LEU A 54 -5.12 -7.47 -4.12
C LEU A 54 -4.03 -7.74 -3.08
N ILE A 55 -2.75 -7.48 -3.42
CA ILE A 55 -1.62 -7.63 -2.49
C ILE A 55 -1.76 -6.67 -1.30
N ILE A 56 -2.02 -5.38 -1.54
CA ILE A 56 -2.20 -4.38 -0.46
C ILE A 56 -3.41 -4.75 0.40
N SER A 57 -4.50 -5.25 -0.20
CA SER A 57 -5.67 -5.71 0.54
C SER A 57 -5.35 -6.87 1.48
N LEU A 58 -4.60 -7.87 1.00
CA LEU A 58 -4.18 -9.02 1.81
C LEU A 58 -3.22 -8.60 2.91
N CYS A 59 -2.24 -7.75 2.61
CA CYS A 59 -1.33 -7.18 3.60
C CYS A 59 -2.11 -6.41 4.68
N PHE A 60 -3.12 -5.62 4.29
CA PHE A 60 -3.94 -4.88 5.23
C PHE A 60 -4.74 -5.82 6.15
N ILE A 61 -5.40 -6.83 5.58
CA ILE A 61 -6.14 -7.84 6.35
C ILE A 61 -5.22 -8.57 7.32
N PHE A 62 -4.05 -9.01 6.85
CA PHE A 62 -3.04 -9.67 7.69
C PHE A 62 -2.63 -8.79 8.87
N LEU A 63 -2.30 -7.52 8.63
CA LEU A 63 -1.95 -6.55 9.68
C LEU A 63 -3.09 -6.31 10.67
N LEU A 64 -4.34 -6.23 10.18
CA LEU A 64 -5.52 -6.09 11.04
C LEU A 64 -5.71 -7.31 11.95
N ILE A 65 -5.52 -8.53 11.44
CA ILE A 65 -5.63 -9.75 12.24
C ILE A 65 -4.48 -9.84 13.25
N LEU A 66 -3.25 -9.53 12.80
CA LEU A 66 -2.04 -9.61 13.62
C LEU A 66 -2.09 -8.63 14.80
N PHE A 67 -2.46 -7.37 14.56
CA PHE A 67 -2.45 -6.35 15.61
C PHE A 67 -3.80 -6.18 16.32
N ASN A 68 -4.91 -6.65 15.74
CA ASN A 68 -6.28 -6.45 16.22
C ASN A 68 -6.60 -4.98 16.56
N ASN A 69 -5.86 -4.06 15.94
CA ASN A 69 -5.93 -2.63 16.17
C ASN A 69 -5.76 -1.94 14.82
N LYS A 70 -6.86 -1.34 14.35
CA LYS A 70 -6.88 -0.65 13.06
C LYS A 70 -5.84 0.45 12.94
N TYR A 71 -5.53 1.16 14.04
CA TYR A 71 -4.58 2.27 13.99
C TYR A 71 -3.16 1.76 13.76
N ILE A 72 -2.77 0.67 14.43
CA ILE A 72 -1.45 0.06 14.26
C ILE A 72 -1.33 -0.53 12.86
N GLY A 73 -2.30 -1.37 12.44
CA GLY A 73 -2.26 -2.02 11.13
C GLY A 73 -2.27 -1.02 9.96
N SER A 74 -3.14 -0.01 10.00
CA SER A 74 -3.16 1.07 9.01
C SER A 74 -1.86 1.89 9.00
N SER A 75 -1.32 2.23 10.18
CA SER A 75 -0.08 3.04 10.23
C SER A 75 1.11 2.28 9.66
N ILE A 76 1.25 0.99 9.97
CA ILE A 76 2.32 0.14 9.40
C ILE A 76 2.17 0.06 7.88
N LEU A 77 0.95 -0.19 7.38
CA LEU A 77 0.71 -0.25 5.94
C LEU A 77 1.06 1.07 5.25
N LEU A 78 0.66 2.21 5.83
CA LEU A 78 0.98 3.53 5.31
C LEU A 78 2.49 3.78 5.24
N ILE A 79 3.21 3.49 6.33
CA ILE A 79 4.67 3.69 6.39
C ILE A 79 5.37 2.84 5.34
N VAL A 80 5.06 1.54 5.27
CA VAL A 80 5.65 0.62 4.30
C VAL A 80 5.33 1.07 2.87
N SER A 81 4.10 1.51 2.60
CA SER A 81 3.68 1.98 1.28
C SER A 81 4.42 3.25 0.86
N ILE A 82 4.61 4.21 1.79
CA ILE A 82 5.41 5.41 1.53
C ILE A 82 6.85 5.03 1.18
N ILE A 83 7.47 4.16 1.98
CA ILE A 83 8.84 3.69 1.73
C ILE A 83 8.94 3.02 0.35
N LEU A 84 8.01 2.13 0.01
CA LEU A 84 8.00 1.45 -1.29
C LEU A 84 7.81 2.43 -2.46
N GLY A 85 6.92 3.41 -2.33
CA GLY A 85 6.69 4.41 -3.38
C GLY A 85 7.90 5.30 -3.60
N VAL A 86 8.53 5.78 -2.52
CA VAL A 86 9.76 6.59 -2.59
C VAL A 86 10.92 5.76 -3.16
N ALA A 87 11.10 4.53 -2.70
CA ALA A 87 12.12 3.63 -3.21
C ALA A 87 11.93 3.33 -4.71
N ALA A 88 10.69 3.14 -5.16
CA ALA A 88 10.38 2.93 -6.57
C ALA A 88 10.76 4.14 -7.43
N LYS A 89 10.49 5.36 -6.96
CA LYS A 89 10.90 6.59 -7.67
C LYS A 89 12.42 6.73 -7.74
N ILE A 90 13.10 6.58 -6.60
CA ILE A 90 14.56 6.62 -6.54
C ILE A 90 15.12 5.61 -7.56
N LYS A 91 14.62 4.37 -7.55
CA LYS A 91 15.06 3.37 -8.52
C LYS A 91 14.81 3.82 -9.97
N TYR A 92 13.60 4.29 -10.27
CA TYR A 92 13.24 4.71 -11.63
C TYR A 92 14.17 5.82 -12.13
N ASP A 93 14.50 6.80 -11.28
CA ASP A 93 15.39 7.90 -11.63
C ASP A 93 16.85 7.45 -11.82
N PHE A 94 17.29 6.43 -11.10
CA PHE A 94 18.65 5.89 -11.21
C PHE A 94 18.86 4.90 -12.36
N ARG A 95 17.85 4.07 -12.65
CA ARG A 95 18.01 2.91 -13.56
C ARG A 95 17.09 2.94 -14.77
N GLY A 96 16.13 3.87 -14.84
CA GLY A 96 15.12 3.93 -15.90
C GLY A 96 14.21 2.70 -15.97
N THR A 97 14.24 1.81 -14.97
CA THR A 97 13.50 0.54 -14.94
C THR A 97 12.73 0.35 -13.63
N GLY A 98 11.55 -0.27 -13.71
CA GLY A 98 10.70 -0.55 -12.55
C GLY A 98 11.27 -1.62 -11.62
N SER A 99 10.84 -1.65 -10.35
CA SER A 99 11.38 -2.52 -9.29
C SER A 99 11.40 -4.02 -9.65
N SER A 100 12.50 -4.70 -9.35
CA SER A 100 12.74 -6.12 -9.58
C SER A 100 13.30 -6.80 -8.32
N PRO A 101 13.13 -8.11 -8.13
CA PRO A 101 13.67 -8.82 -6.96
C PRO A 101 15.20 -8.70 -6.81
N SER A 102 15.94 -8.60 -7.91
CA SER A 102 17.40 -8.44 -7.90
C SER A 102 17.88 -7.11 -7.33
N ASP A 103 17.02 -6.10 -7.21
CA ASP A 103 17.42 -4.80 -6.65
C ASP A 103 17.62 -4.84 -5.14
N PHE A 104 17.05 -5.82 -4.43
CA PHE A 104 17.28 -5.99 -2.99
C PHE A 104 18.69 -6.48 -2.66
N LEU A 105 19.46 -6.91 -3.65
CA LEU A 105 20.84 -7.39 -3.48
C LEU A 105 21.88 -6.26 -3.58
N ILE A 106 21.47 -5.04 -3.93
CA ILE A 106 22.38 -3.96 -4.31
C ILE A 106 22.36 -2.89 -3.22
N ILE A 107 22.88 -3.26 -2.06
CA ILE A 107 23.03 -2.37 -0.89
C ILE A 107 24.21 -1.38 -1.11
N GLY A 108 25.17 -1.72 -1.99
CA GLY A 108 26.38 -0.93 -2.22
C GLY A 108 26.20 0.36 -3.03
N GLU A 109 25.12 0.51 -3.78
CA GLU A 109 24.86 1.72 -4.60
C GLU A 109 24.17 2.84 -3.82
N GLY A 110 23.74 2.59 -2.57
CA GLY A 110 22.97 3.54 -1.77
C GLY A 110 23.63 4.91 -1.58
N ALA A 111 24.96 4.97 -1.49
CA ALA A 111 25.70 6.22 -1.38
C ALA A 111 25.68 7.05 -2.68
N HIS A 112 25.75 6.39 -3.83
CA HIS A 112 25.56 7.05 -5.13
C HIS A 112 24.10 7.46 -5.31
N MET A 113 23.17 6.67 -4.77
CA MET A 113 21.74 6.96 -4.80
C MET A 113 21.36 8.22 -4.00
N ALA A 114 21.97 8.39 -2.83
CA ALA A 114 21.75 9.55 -1.98
C ALA A 114 22.18 10.87 -2.65
N ASN A 115 23.22 10.84 -3.49
CA ASN A 115 23.76 12.04 -4.14
C ASN A 115 22.89 12.58 -5.29
N ALA A 116 21.94 11.80 -5.83
CA ALA A 116 20.97 12.34 -6.80
C ALA A 116 19.65 12.80 -6.18
N LEU A 117 19.53 12.78 -4.85
CA LEU A 117 18.38 13.36 -4.16
C LEU A 117 18.47 14.88 -4.20
N SER A 118 17.85 15.50 -5.20
CA SER A 118 17.79 16.96 -5.33
C SER A 118 16.85 17.58 -4.28
N THR A 119 17.05 18.87 -3.97
CA THR A 119 16.12 19.62 -3.11
C THR A 119 14.69 19.61 -3.65
N GLU A 120 14.53 19.66 -4.97
CA GLU A 120 13.22 19.56 -5.64
C GLU A 120 12.56 18.20 -5.40
N PHE A 121 13.32 17.11 -5.47
CA PHE A 121 12.83 15.77 -5.15
C PHE A 121 12.33 15.71 -3.70
N LEU A 122 13.08 16.27 -2.75
CA LEU A 122 12.72 16.28 -1.33
C LEU A 122 11.43 17.09 -1.09
N ILE A 123 11.29 18.25 -1.72
CA ILE A 123 10.09 19.10 -1.60
C ILE A 123 8.86 18.40 -2.19
N LYS A 124 8.97 17.85 -3.41
CA LYS A 124 7.85 17.15 -4.08
C LYS A 124 7.42 15.91 -3.31
N THR A 125 8.37 15.06 -2.94
CA THR A 125 8.14 13.86 -2.13
C THR A 125 7.52 14.23 -0.79
N GLY A 126 8.11 15.19 -0.06
CA GLY A 126 7.63 15.64 1.24
C GLY A 126 6.20 16.18 1.19
N THR A 127 5.86 16.94 0.14
CA THR A 127 4.50 17.48 -0.07
C THR A 127 3.49 16.34 -0.28
N ILE A 128 3.79 15.38 -1.15
CA ILE A 128 2.92 14.22 -1.40
C ILE A 128 2.76 13.41 -0.11
N VAL A 129 3.86 13.11 0.60
CA VAL A 129 3.83 12.37 1.87
C VAL A 129 2.96 13.08 2.91
N ALA A 130 3.08 14.40 3.05
CA ALA A 130 2.25 15.17 3.99
C ALA A 130 0.76 15.06 3.68
N VAL A 131 0.37 15.21 2.39
CA VAL A 131 -1.02 15.04 1.94
C VAL A 131 -1.50 13.61 2.21
N LEU A 132 -0.67 12.61 1.93
CA LEU A 132 -0.99 11.20 2.19
C LEU A 132 -1.28 10.95 3.67
N ILE A 133 -0.44 11.46 4.56
CA ILE A 133 -0.61 11.32 6.01
C ILE A 133 -1.91 11.99 6.48
N ILE A 134 -2.20 13.21 6.03
CA ILE A 134 -3.41 13.95 6.45
C ILE A 134 -4.68 13.19 6.08
N ILE A 135 -4.80 12.76 4.82
CA ILE A 135 -5.97 12.02 4.34
C ILE A 135 -6.05 10.64 5.01
N ALA A 136 -4.92 9.94 5.17
CA ALA A 136 -4.88 8.66 5.85
C ALA A 136 -5.36 8.76 7.31
N ILE A 137 -4.95 9.79 8.06
CA ILE A 137 -5.42 10.04 9.42
C ILE A 137 -6.94 10.28 9.44
N PHE A 138 -7.45 11.07 8.50
CA PHE A 138 -8.89 11.31 8.38
C PHE A 138 -9.66 10.01 8.14
N LEU A 139 -9.22 9.18 7.19
CA LEU A 139 -9.83 7.89 6.87
C LEU A 139 -9.77 6.92 8.07
N MET A 140 -8.60 6.78 8.71
CA MET A 140 -8.40 5.92 9.88
C MET A 140 -9.32 6.29 11.05
N ARG A 141 -9.52 7.60 11.29
CA ARG A 141 -10.43 8.09 12.34
C ARG A 141 -11.89 7.71 12.08
N LYS A 142 -12.33 7.73 10.82
CA LYS A 142 -13.73 7.50 10.44
C LYS A 142 -14.06 6.01 10.18
N MET A 143 -13.07 5.21 9.79
CA MET A 143 -13.22 3.79 9.50
C MET A 143 -13.63 2.98 10.74
N MET A 144 -14.47 1.95 10.56
CA MET A 144 -14.75 0.94 11.59
C MET A 144 -14.22 -0.43 11.15
N VAL A 145 -13.57 -1.13 12.07
CA VAL A 145 -13.07 -2.49 11.88
C VAL A 145 -13.57 -3.33 13.06
N PRO A 146 -14.12 -4.54 12.83
CA PRO A 146 -14.55 -5.40 13.91
C PRO A 146 -13.34 -5.89 14.71
N LYS A 147 -13.47 -5.93 16.04
CA LYS A 147 -12.47 -6.56 16.90
C LYS A 147 -12.65 -8.07 16.86
N LEU A 148 -11.56 -8.80 16.72
CA LEU A 148 -11.57 -10.26 16.69
C LEU A 148 -11.19 -10.83 18.06
N THR A 149 -11.82 -11.95 18.42
CA THR A 149 -11.39 -12.79 19.56
C THR A 149 -10.11 -13.57 19.20
N ILE A 150 -9.39 -14.09 20.20
CA ILE A 150 -8.13 -14.83 19.98
C ILE A 150 -8.34 -16.04 19.06
N LEU A 151 -9.41 -16.81 19.27
CA LEU A 151 -9.75 -17.98 18.45
C LEU A 151 -10.03 -17.58 16.98
N GLN A 152 -10.79 -16.50 16.79
CA GLN A 152 -11.07 -15.96 15.45
C GLN A 152 -9.80 -15.46 14.76
N ARG A 153 -8.85 -14.88 15.50
CA ARG A 153 -7.56 -14.42 14.95
C ARG A 153 -6.73 -15.59 14.44
N ILE A 154 -6.58 -16.65 15.23
CA ILE A 154 -5.79 -17.83 14.84
C ILE A 154 -6.39 -18.48 13.59
N SER A 155 -7.72 -18.68 13.58
CA SER A 155 -8.42 -19.23 12.41
C SER A 155 -8.26 -18.33 11.17
N SER A 156 -8.45 -17.03 11.32
CA SER A 156 -8.31 -16.08 10.20
C SER A 156 -6.87 -15.96 9.69
N LEU A 157 -5.86 -16.05 10.56
CA LEU A 157 -4.45 -16.09 10.15
C LEU A 157 -4.17 -17.34 9.33
N GLY A 158 -4.65 -18.50 9.77
CA GLY A 158 -4.52 -19.75 9.03
C GLY A 158 -5.08 -19.64 7.61
N VAL A 159 -6.32 -19.13 7.48
CA VAL A 159 -6.95 -18.90 6.18
C VAL A 159 -6.17 -17.90 5.32
N THR A 160 -5.70 -16.80 5.91
CA THR A 160 -4.96 -15.76 5.18
C THR A 160 -3.63 -16.31 4.65
N ILE A 161 -2.89 -17.07 5.46
CA ILE A 161 -1.61 -17.68 5.05
C ILE A 161 -1.84 -18.69 3.92
N VAL A 162 -2.85 -19.56 4.05
CA VAL A 162 -3.21 -20.53 3.00
C VAL A 162 -3.59 -19.83 1.70
N PHE A 163 -4.23 -18.66 1.75
CA PHE A 163 -4.57 -17.88 0.56
C PHE A 163 -3.37 -17.16 -0.06
N CYS A 164 -2.40 -16.72 0.76
CA CYS A 164 -1.19 -16.05 0.29
C CYS A 164 -0.20 -17.00 -0.43
N ILE A 165 -0.13 -18.27 -0.03
CA ILE A 165 0.81 -19.24 -0.62
C ILE A 165 0.58 -19.44 -2.14
N PRO A 166 -0.65 -19.74 -2.63
CA PRO A 166 -0.92 -19.86 -4.06
C PRO A 166 -0.66 -18.57 -4.85
N LEU A 167 -0.96 -17.41 -4.25
CA LEU A 167 -0.72 -16.11 -4.88
C LEU A 167 0.77 -15.83 -5.06
N TYR A 168 1.59 -16.17 -4.06
CA TYR A 168 3.04 -16.08 -4.17
C TYR A 168 3.57 -16.99 -5.29
N PHE A 169 3.13 -18.26 -5.34
CA PHE A 169 3.53 -19.19 -6.40
C PHE A 169 3.08 -18.73 -7.79
N PHE A 170 1.87 -18.19 -7.92
CA PHE A 170 1.39 -17.65 -9.18
C PHE A 170 2.22 -16.43 -9.62
N TYR A 171 2.52 -15.52 -8.69
CA TYR A 171 3.33 -14.34 -8.97
C TYR A 171 4.75 -14.71 -9.39
N THR A 172 5.43 -15.61 -8.67
CA THR A 172 6.79 -16.03 -9.04
C THR A 172 6.82 -16.81 -10.36
N SER A 173 5.84 -17.68 -10.63
CA SER A 173 5.80 -18.45 -11.87
C SER A 173 5.73 -17.61 -13.16
N ARG A 174 5.22 -16.37 -13.10
CA ARG A 174 5.12 -15.46 -14.27
C ARG A 174 6.34 -14.56 -14.49
N TYR A 175 7.23 -14.43 -13.52
CA TYR A 175 8.41 -13.57 -13.63
C TYR A 175 9.73 -14.35 -13.74
N TYR A 176 9.68 -15.68 -13.60
CA TYR A 176 10.86 -16.57 -13.70
C TYR A 176 10.82 -17.51 -14.92
N TYR A 177 9.90 -17.32 -15.87
CA TYR A 177 9.83 -18.02 -17.16
C TYR A 177 9.66 -17.03 -18.31
#